data_AF-A0A1Y3ETG2-F1
#
_entry.id   AF-A0A1Y3ETG2-F1
#
_cell.length_a   1.000
_cell.length_b   1.000
_cell.length_c   1.000
_cell.angle_alpha   90.00
_cell.angle_beta   90.00
_cell.angle_gamma   90.00
#
_symmetry.space_group_name_H-M   'P 1'
#
loop_
_entity.id
_entity.type
_entity.pdbx_description
1 polymer ?
#
loop_
_entity_poly.entity_id
_entity_poly.type
_entity_poly.pdbx_seq_one_letter_code
_entity_poly.pdbx_strand_id
1 'polypeptide(L)'
;MYYSDLLCIGKKEHALDSLQDFINFPKNRVWSKCFEEIMNKLLYLCVEMRRPHVAKDALFQYRRMCQQLNVKSLEDVIMNYLNYGEKKAEKAKAESQGLAEEVEEDFDLGESPERLLLSTVTAEGTLDRTDRSVLSPWLRFLWESYRHSLELLRNNTQLETLYHRVARLAFQFCLKYQRRAEFRKLADIVSITYKYNNELKKSGI
;
A
#
# COMPACT_ATOMS: atom_id res chain seq x y z
N MET A 1 18.88 21.00 -13.38
CA MET A 1 18.69 21.48 -11.99
C MET A 1 17.20 21.67 -11.69
N TYR A 2 16.36 20.63 -11.87
CA TYR A 2 14.89 20.79 -11.78
C TYR A 2 14.13 19.62 -11.12
N TYR A 3 14.80 18.60 -10.56
CA TYR A 3 14.10 17.49 -9.88
C TYR A 3 14.06 17.68 -8.35
N SER A 4 15.09 18.32 -7.79
CA SER A 4 15.28 18.50 -6.35
C SER A 4 14.27 19.49 -5.74
N ASP A 5 13.85 20.51 -6.49
CA ASP A 5 13.06 21.63 -5.98
C ASP A 5 11.53 21.40 -6.00
N LEU A 6 11.07 20.22 -6.44
CA LEU A 6 9.63 19.86 -6.48
C LEU A 6 9.13 19.03 -5.28
N LEU A 7 9.94 18.85 -4.24
CA LEU A 7 9.57 18.04 -3.07
C LEU A 7 8.82 18.80 -1.96
N CYS A 8 8.60 20.11 -2.08
CA CYS A 8 7.82 20.91 -1.14
C CYS A 8 6.32 20.81 -1.44
N ILE A 9 5.64 19.89 -0.74
CA ILE A 9 4.21 19.71 -0.39
C ILE A 9 3.09 20.12 -1.40
N GLY A 10 3.18 21.24 -2.13
CA GLY A 10 2.30 21.57 -3.27
C GLY A 10 2.80 21.06 -4.63
N LYS A 11 4.06 20.62 -4.71
CA LYS A 11 4.69 20.15 -5.95
C LYS A 11 4.68 18.63 -6.12
N LYS A 12 4.27 17.87 -5.09
CA LYS A 12 4.15 16.41 -5.13
C LYS A 12 2.95 15.94 -5.96
N GLU A 13 1.81 16.65 -5.88
CA GLU A 13 0.63 16.36 -6.71
C GLU A 13 0.93 16.66 -8.18
N HIS A 14 1.46 17.84 -8.48
CA HIS A 14 1.89 18.17 -9.85
C HIS A 14 2.98 17.25 -10.40
N ALA A 15 3.93 16.81 -9.57
CA ALA A 15 4.92 15.82 -9.98
C ALA A 15 4.26 14.46 -10.27
N LEU A 16 3.30 14.04 -9.45
CA LEU A 16 2.56 12.82 -9.66
C LEU A 16 1.73 12.88 -10.95
N ASP A 17 1.02 13.97 -11.21
CA ASP A 17 0.25 14.18 -12.44
C ASP A 17 1.16 14.19 -13.67
N SER A 18 2.30 14.91 -13.60
CA SER A 18 3.27 14.96 -14.70
C SER A 18 3.86 13.58 -15.03
N LEU A 19 4.15 12.77 -14.00
CA LEU A 19 4.65 11.41 -14.17
C LEU A 19 3.56 10.47 -14.69
N GLN A 20 2.32 10.63 -14.23
CA GLN A 20 1.18 9.85 -14.71
C GLN A 20 0.87 10.18 -16.18
N ASP A 21 0.92 11.45 -16.57
CA ASP A 21 0.81 11.88 -17.96
C ASP A 21 1.92 11.27 -18.82
N PHE A 22 3.16 11.28 -18.32
CA PHE A 22 4.29 10.67 -19.02
C PHE A 22 4.14 9.16 -19.25
N ILE A 23 3.54 8.42 -18.30
CA ILE A 23 3.22 6.99 -18.47
C ILE A 23 2.01 6.79 -19.38
N ASN A 24 1.01 7.68 -19.31
CA ASN A 24 -0.16 7.65 -20.19
C ASN A 24 0.16 7.99 -21.65
N PHE A 25 1.32 8.61 -21.92
CA PHE A 25 1.66 9.08 -23.26
C PHE A 25 1.68 7.93 -24.27
N PRO A 26 0.83 7.96 -25.32
CA PRO A 26 0.63 6.83 -26.23
C PRO A 26 1.85 6.49 -27.10
N LYS A 27 2.87 7.36 -27.12
CA LYS A 27 4.17 7.13 -27.78
C LYS A 27 5.16 6.32 -26.92
N ASN A 28 4.93 6.23 -25.62
CA ASN A 28 5.81 5.58 -24.65
C ASN A 28 5.44 4.09 -24.46
N ARG A 29 5.24 3.35 -25.55
CA ARG A 29 4.80 1.93 -25.51
C ARG A 29 5.95 0.92 -25.39
N VAL A 30 7.19 1.37 -25.53
CA VAL A 30 8.37 0.50 -25.48
C VAL A 30 9.00 0.63 -24.10
N TRP A 31 9.06 -0.49 -23.39
CA TRP A 31 9.70 -0.56 -22.09
C TRP A 31 11.19 -0.21 -22.18
N SER A 32 11.68 0.55 -21.20
CA SER A 32 13.09 0.88 -21.01
C SER A 32 13.37 0.95 -19.52
N LYS A 33 14.62 0.72 -19.09
CA LYS A 33 15.03 0.78 -17.68
C LYS A 33 14.67 2.11 -17.02
N CYS A 34 14.65 3.21 -17.78
CA CYS A 34 14.23 4.51 -17.27
C CYS A 34 12.78 4.53 -16.78
N PHE A 35 11.89 3.74 -17.40
CA PHE A 35 10.50 3.62 -16.94
C PHE A 35 10.38 2.90 -15.60
N GLU A 36 11.27 1.96 -15.30
CA GLU A 36 11.30 1.27 -14.00
C GLU A 36 11.64 2.26 -12.87
N GLU A 37 12.65 3.11 -13.07
CA GLU A 37 12.99 4.15 -12.10
C GLU A 37 11.88 5.18 -11.93
N ILE A 38 11.26 5.61 -13.03
CA ILE A 38 10.12 6.53 -13.01
C ILE A 38 8.95 5.89 -12.24
N MET A 39 8.65 4.63 -12.49
CA MET A 39 7.56 3.92 -11.84
C MET A 39 7.82 3.74 -10.34
N ASN A 40 9.05 3.42 -9.95
CA ASN A 40 9.43 3.36 -8.53
C ASN A 40 9.26 4.73 -7.84
N LYS A 41 9.63 5.83 -8.50
CA LYS A 41 9.44 7.18 -7.95
C LYS A 41 7.96 7.58 -7.88
N LEU A 42 7.16 7.24 -8.90
CA LEU A 42 5.72 7.49 -8.90
C LEU A 42 5.05 6.73 -7.75
N LEU A 43 5.33 5.44 -7.61
CA LEU A 43 4.78 4.61 -6.54
C LEU A 43 5.21 5.09 -5.16
N TYR A 44 6.46 5.53 -5.01
CA TYR A 44 6.93 6.16 -3.79
C TYR A 44 6.08 7.40 -3.43
N LEU A 45 5.80 8.28 -4.40
CA LEU A 45 4.93 9.44 -4.19
C LEU A 45 3.48 9.03 -3.88
N CYS A 46 2.95 8.00 -4.53
CA CYS A 46 1.60 7.48 -4.23
C CYS A 46 1.48 6.95 -2.79
N VAL A 47 2.53 6.31 -2.26
CA VAL A 47 2.60 5.86 -0.85
C VAL A 47 2.64 7.05 0.10
N GLU A 48 3.48 8.05 -0.17
CA GLU A 48 3.57 9.26 0.66
C GLU A 48 2.24 10.03 0.70
N MET A 49 1.55 10.12 -0.44
CA MET A 49 0.27 10.82 -0.57
C MET A 49 -0.94 9.95 -0.15
N ARG A 50 -0.72 8.66 0.16
CA ARG A 50 -1.77 7.68 0.49
C ARG A 50 -2.88 7.62 -0.57
N ARG A 51 -2.50 7.55 -1.86
CA ARG A 51 -3.42 7.48 -3.02
C ARG A 51 -3.38 6.09 -3.68
N PRO A 52 -4.11 5.09 -3.15
CA PRO A 52 -4.04 3.70 -3.63
C PRO A 52 -4.70 3.51 -5.01
N HIS A 53 -5.67 4.34 -5.38
CA HIS A 53 -6.32 4.29 -6.70
C HIS A 53 -5.38 4.71 -7.83
N VAL A 54 -4.63 5.79 -7.63
CA VAL A 54 -3.64 6.27 -8.60
C VAL A 54 -2.53 5.23 -8.80
N ALA A 55 -2.07 4.59 -7.72
CA ALA A 55 -1.11 3.49 -7.81
C ALA A 55 -1.67 2.30 -8.59
N LYS A 56 -2.93 1.92 -8.38
CA LYS A 56 -3.60 0.85 -9.14
C LYS A 56 -3.62 1.16 -10.64
N ASP A 57 -4.03 2.36 -11.03
CA ASP A 57 -4.13 2.73 -12.44
C ASP A 57 -2.75 2.76 -13.12
N ALA A 58 -1.76 3.33 -12.44
CA ALA A 58 -0.38 3.36 -12.94
C ALA A 58 0.21 1.94 -13.09
N LEU A 59 -0.02 1.04 -12.12
CA LEU A 59 0.42 -0.35 -12.20
C LEU A 59 -0.29 -1.11 -13.33
N PHE A 60 -1.56 -0.84 -13.58
CA PHE A 60 -2.29 -1.44 -14.69
C PHE A 60 -1.70 -1.05 -16.05
N GLN A 61 -1.34 0.23 -16.21
CA GLN A 61 -0.69 0.73 -17.42
C GLN A 61 0.72 0.16 -17.58
N TYR A 62 1.51 0.18 -16.50
CA TYR A 62 2.87 -0.37 -16.50
C TYR A 62 2.87 -1.87 -16.83
N ARG A 63 1.88 -2.63 -16.32
CA ARG A 63 1.68 -4.03 -16.69
C ARG A 63 1.45 -4.20 -18.19
N ARG A 64 0.60 -3.38 -18.82
CA ARG A 64 0.36 -3.46 -20.28
C ARG A 64 1.63 -3.20 -21.09
N MET A 65 2.50 -2.29 -20.61
CA MET A 65 3.79 -2.01 -21.25
C MET A 65 4.80 -3.16 -21.07
N CYS A 66 4.86 -3.77 -19.88
CA CYS A 66 5.85 -4.79 -19.55
C CYS A 66 5.48 -6.20 -20.05
N GLN A 67 4.22 -6.44 -20.43
CA GLN A 67 3.67 -7.76 -20.72
C GLN A 67 4.43 -8.54 -21.80
N GLN A 68 5.05 -7.86 -22.79
CA GLN A 68 5.75 -8.51 -23.90
C GLN A 68 7.28 -8.54 -23.76
N LEU A 69 7.86 -7.70 -22.89
CA LEU A 69 9.30 -7.43 -22.88
C LEU A 69 9.99 -7.86 -21.58
N ASN A 70 9.42 -7.48 -20.43
CA ASN A 70 10.09 -7.69 -19.15
C ASN A 70 9.11 -7.79 -17.97
N VAL A 71 8.57 -9.00 -17.77
CA VAL A 71 7.64 -9.29 -16.68
C VAL A 71 8.33 -9.27 -15.31
N LYS A 72 9.66 -9.44 -15.23
CA LYS A 72 10.43 -9.36 -13.98
C LYS A 72 10.49 -7.94 -13.42
N SER A 73 10.62 -6.93 -14.28
CA SER A 73 10.59 -5.52 -13.83
C SER A 73 9.27 -5.17 -13.14
N LEU A 74 8.14 -5.73 -13.60
CA LEU A 74 6.84 -5.56 -12.94
C LEU A 74 6.83 -6.21 -11.55
N GLU A 75 7.46 -7.38 -11.39
CA GLU A 75 7.61 -8.04 -10.09
C GLU A 75 8.37 -7.17 -9.09
N ASP A 76 9.53 -6.66 -9.50
CA ASP A 76 10.40 -5.84 -8.65
C ASP A 76 9.69 -4.54 -8.23
N VAL A 77 8.99 -3.88 -9.15
CA VAL A 77 8.24 -2.65 -8.89
C VAL A 77 7.09 -2.88 -7.90
N ILE A 78 6.32 -3.96 -8.05
CA ILE A 78 5.23 -4.31 -7.11
C ILE A 78 5.80 -4.62 -5.73
N MET A 79 6.89 -5.38 -5.66
CA MET A 79 7.52 -5.72 -4.39
C MET A 79 8.09 -4.50 -3.67
N ASN A 80 8.75 -3.60 -4.41
CA ASN A 80 9.24 -2.35 -3.86
C ASN A 80 8.09 -1.50 -3.32
N TYR A 81 7.00 -1.35 -4.08
CA TYR A 81 5.81 -0.62 -3.64
C TYR A 81 5.23 -1.15 -2.32
N LEU A 82 5.03 -2.46 -2.21
CA LEU A 82 4.51 -3.08 -0.99
C LEU A 82 5.48 -2.90 0.19
N ASN A 83 6.78 -3.05 -0.04
CA ASN A 83 7.82 -2.84 0.98
C ASN A 83 7.87 -1.37 1.47
N TYR A 84 7.72 -0.40 0.56
CA TYR A 84 7.61 1.01 0.95
C TYR A 84 6.37 1.28 1.81
N GLY A 85 5.23 0.68 1.45
CA GLY A 85 4.00 0.75 2.24
C GLY A 85 4.18 0.15 3.64
N GLU A 86 4.79 -1.04 3.73
CA GLU A 86 5.09 -1.70 5.01
C GLU A 86 6.00 -0.86 5.90
N LYS A 87 7.10 -0.32 5.36
CA LYS A 87 8.03 0.54 6.11
C LYS A 87 7.35 1.80 6.64
N LYS A 88 6.42 2.38 5.88
CA LYS A 88 5.65 3.54 6.32
C LYS A 88 4.64 3.18 7.41
N ALA A 89 3.96 2.05 7.29
CA ALA A 89 3.07 1.56 8.34
C ALA A 89 3.84 1.25 9.64
N GLU A 90 5.06 0.70 9.55
CA GLU A 90 5.91 0.43 10.71
C GLU A 90 6.41 1.71 11.38
N LYS A 91 6.78 2.73 10.60
CA LYS A 91 7.09 4.07 11.15
C LYS A 91 5.88 4.69 11.84
N ALA A 92 4.71 4.62 11.22
CA ALA A 92 3.47 5.14 11.82
C ALA A 92 3.09 4.39 13.11
N LYS A 93 3.41 3.09 13.21
CA LYS A 93 3.23 2.34 14.46
C LYS A 93 4.17 2.84 15.56
N ALA A 94 5.45 3.04 15.25
CA ALA A 94 6.41 3.57 16.21
C ALA A 94 6.04 4.99 16.67
N GLU A 95 5.58 5.84 15.75
CA GLU A 95 5.07 7.18 16.05
C GLU A 95 3.82 7.14 16.94
N SER A 96 2.88 6.24 16.66
CA SER A 96 1.67 6.04 17.47
C SER A 96 1.98 5.62 18.91
N GLN A 97 3.00 4.76 19.09
CA GLN A 97 3.47 4.31 20.40
C GLN A 97 4.15 5.45 21.16
N GLY A 98 5.06 6.19 20.52
CA GLY A 98 5.73 7.33 21.14
C GLY A 98 4.76 8.43 21.56
N LEU A 99 3.78 8.75 20.71
CA LEU A 99 2.72 9.72 21.05
C LEU A 99 1.86 9.26 22.24
N ALA A 100 1.63 7.96 22.38
CA ALA A 100 0.86 7.45 23.51
C ALA A 100 1.66 7.51 24.82
N GLU A 101 2.96 7.19 24.77
CA GLU A 101 3.88 7.31 25.91
C GLU A 101 4.00 8.78 26.36
N GLU A 102 4.19 9.73 25.44
CA GLU A 102 4.23 11.17 25.77
C GLU A 102 2.93 11.67 26.42
N VAL A 103 1.77 11.17 25.97
CA VAL A 103 0.46 11.54 26.55
C VAL A 103 0.27 10.93 27.93
N GLU A 104 0.79 9.73 28.18
CA GLU A 104 0.78 9.11 29.51
C GLU A 104 1.74 9.80 30.48
N GLU A 105 2.94 10.20 30.03
CA GLU A 105 3.89 10.98 30.84
C GLU A 105 3.35 12.39 31.19
N ASP A 106 2.63 13.05 30.28
CA ASP A 106 1.93 14.33 30.56
C ASP A 106 0.79 14.15 31.59
N PHE A 107 0.22 12.95 31.69
CA PHE A 107 -0.84 12.63 32.66
C PHE A 107 -0.31 12.57 34.10
N ASP A 108 0.91 12.07 34.29
CA ASP A 108 1.58 12.01 35.60
C ASP A 108 2.02 13.40 36.12
N LEU A 109 2.10 14.40 35.25
CA LEU A 109 2.60 15.75 35.57
C LEU A 109 1.49 16.79 35.83
N GLY A 110 0.22 16.50 35.51
CA GLY A 110 -0.86 17.47 35.71
C GLY A 110 -2.28 16.92 35.55
N GLU A 111 -2.90 16.56 36.68
CA GLU A 111 -4.34 16.22 36.76
C GLU A 111 -5.21 17.46 36.50
N SER A 112 -5.43 17.80 35.23
CA SER A 112 -6.46 18.77 34.83
C SER A 112 -7.85 18.11 34.83
N PRO A 113 -8.89 18.75 35.40
CA PRO A 113 -10.24 18.18 35.51
C PRO A 113 -10.91 17.89 34.16
N GLU A 114 -10.54 18.57 33.07
CA GLU A 114 -11.02 18.26 31.72
C GLU A 114 -10.53 16.89 31.23
N ARG A 115 -9.35 16.46 31.67
CA ARG A 115 -8.72 15.19 31.28
C ARG A 115 -9.23 14.00 32.09
N LEU A 116 -9.55 14.19 33.37
CA LEU A 116 -10.23 13.21 34.22
C LEU A 116 -11.62 12.82 33.68
N LEU A 117 -12.34 13.78 33.10
CA LEU A 117 -13.63 13.54 32.43
C LEU A 117 -13.46 12.71 31.15
N LEU A 118 -12.37 12.93 30.39
CA LEU A 118 -12.06 12.16 29.19
C LEU A 118 -11.69 10.70 29.52
N SER A 119 -10.93 10.44 30.59
CA SER A 119 -10.54 9.07 30.98
C SER A 119 -11.69 8.27 31.58
N THR A 120 -12.69 8.92 32.19
CA THR A 120 -13.88 8.26 32.75
C THR A 120 -14.97 7.98 31.72
N VAL A 121 -15.05 8.76 30.63
CA VAL A 121 -16.09 8.64 29.59
C VAL A 121 -15.67 7.71 28.44
N THR A 122 -14.38 7.48 28.21
CA THR A 122 -13.91 6.53 27.20
C THR A 122 -13.17 5.36 27.84
N ALA A 123 -13.70 4.15 27.72
CA ALA A 123 -13.01 2.91 28.13
C ALA A 123 -11.83 2.51 27.20
N GLU A 124 -11.55 3.31 26.16
CA GLU A 124 -10.45 3.12 25.22
C GLU A 124 -9.19 3.86 25.73
N GLY A 125 -8.05 3.14 25.81
CA GLY A 125 -6.77 3.72 26.24
C GLY A 125 -6.17 4.73 25.25
N THR A 126 -5.23 5.53 25.72
CA THR A 126 -4.44 6.51 24.94
C THR A 126 -3.84 5.90 23.66
N LEU A 127 -3.24 4.72 23.77
CA LEU A 127 -2.71 3.91 22.66
C LEU A 127 -3.74 3.59 21.58
N ASP A 128 -4.98 3.25 21.95
CA ASP A 128 -6.02 2.88 20.97
C ASP A 128 -6.50 4.12 20.18
N ARG A 129 -6.49 5.30 20.83
CA ARG A 129 -6.84 6.58 20.20
C ARG A 129 -5.75 7.05 19.24
N THR A 130 -4.47 6.92 19.61
CA THR A 130 -3.35 7.24 18.71
C THR A 130 -3.29 6.25 17.54
N ASP A 131 -3.48 4.94 17.79
CA ASP A 131 -3.51 3.93 16.73
C ASP A 131 -4.65 4.18 15.74
N ARG A 132 -5.82 4.61 16.21
CA ARG A 132 -6.95 4.92 15.35
C ARG A 132 -6.70 6.14 14.45
N SER A 133 -5.98 7.13 14.95
CA SER A 133 -5.74 8.39 14.22
C SER A 133 -4.53 8.32 13.29
N VAL A 134 -3.43 7.70 13.74
CA VAL A 134 -2.15 7.66 13.01
C VAL A 134 -2.00 6.35 12.24
N LEU A 135 -2.15 5.20 12.89
CA LEU A 135 -1.83 3.90 12.30
C LEU A 135 -2.95 3.38 11.37
N SER A 136 -4.22 3.53 11.74
CA SER A 136 -5.37 3.01 11.00
C SER A 136 -5.43 3.43 9.52
N PRO A 137 -5.19 4.72 9.16
CA PRO A 137 -5.13 5.14 7.77
C PRO A 137 -4.04 4.42 6.95
N TRP A 138 -2.87 4.19 7.53
CA TRP A 138 -1.78 3.46 6.87
C TRP A 138 -2.11 1.98 6.69
N LEU A 139 -2.74 1.35 7.69
CA LEU A 139 -3.18 -0.05 7.57
C LEU A 139 -4.24 -0.22 6.48
N ARG A 140 -5.21 0.71 6.38
CA ARG A 140 -6.21 0.69 5.30
C ARG A 140 -5.57 0.84 3.93
N PHE A 141 -4.65 1.80 3.79
CA PHE A 141 -3.89 2.00 2.55
C PHE A 141 -3.09 0.74 2.17
N LEU A 142 -2.40 0.12 3.13
CA LEU A 142 -1.57 -1.06 2.89
C LEU A 142 -2.44 -2.28 2.51
N TRP A 143 -3.58 -2.46 3.17
CA TRP A 143 -4.57 -3.47 2.81
C TRP A 143 -5.08 -3.29 1.36
N GLU A 144 -5.47 -2.08 0.98
CA GLU A 144 -5.90 -1.80 -0.39
C GLU A 144 -4.78 -2.04 -1.41
N SER A 145 -3.54 -1.73 -1.04
CA SER A 145 -2.35 -1.96 -1.88
C SER A 145 -2.12 -3.45 -2.14
N TYR A 146 -2.23 -4.31 -1.12
CA TYR A 146 -2.18 -5.76 -1.32
C TYR A 146 -3.34 -6.25 -2.17
N ARG A 147 -4.57 -5.78 -1.89
CA ARG A 147 -5.76 -6.19 -2.65
C ARG A 147 -5.63 -5.84 -4.13
N HIS A 148 -5.25 -4.61 -4.45
CA HIS A 148 -5.04 -4.15 -5.82
C HIS A 148 -3.90 -4.92 -6.51
N SER A 149 -2.82 -5.23 -5.79
CA SER A 149 -1.72 -6.03 -6.33
C SER A 149 -2.19 -7.45 -6.65
N LEU A 150 -2.96 -8.10 -5.77
CA LEU A 150 -3.52 -9.44 -6.01
C LEU A 150 -4.50 -9.44 -7.19
N GLU A 151 -5.35 -8.43 -7.29
CA GLU A 151 -6.27 -8.25 -8.43
C GLU A 151 -5.50 -8.10 -9.75
N LEU A 152 -4.42 -7.33 -9.75
CA LEU A 152 -3.55 -7.15 -10.91
C LEU A 152 -2.85 -8.46 -11.32
N LEU A 153 -2.52 -9.33 -10.38
CA LEU A 153 -1.75 -10.55 -10.62
C LEU A 153 -2.63 -11.77 -10.96
N ARG A 154 -3.93 -11.74 -10.64
CA ARG A 154 -4.87 -12.88 -10.64
C ARG A 154 -4.93 -13.71 -11.94
N ASN A 155 -4.70 -13.10 -13.10
CA ASN A 155 -4.94 -13.71 -14.43
C ASN A 155 -3.67 -13.90 -15.26
N ASN A 156 -2.47 -13.85 -14.67
CA ASN A 156 -1.22 -13.99 -15.43
C ASN A 156 -0.42 -15.21 -14.96
N THR A 157 -0.31 -16.22 -15.81
CA THR A 157 0.41 -17.48 -15.54
C THR A 157 1.89 -17.25 -15.24
N GLN A 158 2.51 -16.24 -15.85
CA GLN A 158 3.92 -15.90 -15.57
C GLN A 158 4.13 -15.24 -14.20
N LEU A 159 3.07 -14.75 -13.56
CA LEU A 159 3.12 -14.05 -12.28
C LEU A 159 2.47 -14.86 -11.14
N GLU A 160 2.14 -16.13 -11.34
CA GLU A 160 1.54 -16.99 -10.30
C GLU A 160 2.44 -17.07 -9.05
N THR A 161 3.75 -17.23 -9.23
CA THR A 161 4.71 -17.27 -8.12
C THR A 161 4.67 -15.98 -7.30
N LEU A 162 4.62 -14.83 -7.99
CA LEU A 162 4.51 -13.52 -7.34
C LEU A 162 3.17 -13.37 -6.61
N TYR A 163 2.06 -13.79 -7.24
CA TYR A 163 0.74 -13.80 -6.61
C TYR A 163 0.75 -14.57 -5.28
N HIS A 164 1.31 -15.78 -5.26
CA HIS A 164 1.43 -16.57 -4.03
C HIS A 164 2.29 -15.88 -2.98
N ARG A 165 3.39 -15.24 -3.39
CA ARG A 165 4.27 -14.50 -2.49
C ARG A 165 3.56 -13.28 -1.88
N VAL A 166 2.87 -12.48 -2.68
CA VAL A 166 2.09 -11.32 -2.22
C VAL A 166 0.95 -11.76 -1.31
N ALA A 167 0.27 -12.86 -1.64
CA ALA A 167 -0.81 -13.40 -0.78
C ALA A 167 -0.28 -13.82 0.60
N ARG A 168 0.89 -14.48 0.66
CA ARG A 168 1.55 -14.82 1.94
C ARG A 168 1.90 -13.58 2.75
N LEU A 169 2.45 -12.54 2.13
CA LEU A 169 2.74 -11.26 2.78
C LEU A 169 1.45 -10.61 3.31
N ALA A 170 0.38 -10.61 2.53
CA ALA A 170 -0.92 -10.07 2.95
C ALA A 170 -1.51 -10.84 4.15
N PHE A 171 -1.36 -12.17 4.20
CA PHE A 171 -1.76 -12.96 5.38
C PHE A 171 -0.90 -12.63 6.61
N GLN A 172 0.42 -12.49 6.44
CA GLN A 172 1.32 -12.07 7.52
C GLN A 172 0.98 -10.66 8.03
N PHE A 173 0.65 -9.73 7.14
CA PHE A 173 0.15 -8.41 7.48
C PHE A 173 -1.13 -8.49 8.34
N CYS A 174 -2.14 -9.25 7.89
CA CYS A 174 -3.39 -9.42 8.63
C CYS A 174 -3.16 -10.02 10.03
N LEU A 175 -2.17 -10.90 10.17
CA LEU A 175 -1.79 -11.51 11.46
C LEU A 175 -1.02 -10.51 12.35
N LYS A 176 -0.04 -9.77 11.79
CA LYS A 176 0.78 -8.77 12.50
C LYS A 176 -0.07 -7.65 13.12
N TYR A 177 -1.13 -7.21 12.43
CA TYR A 177 -2.01 -6.13 12.87
C TYR A 177 -3.41 -6.59 13.33
N GLN A 178 -3.60 -7.91 13.55
CA GLN A 178 -4.85 -8.49 14.09
C GLN A 178 -6.13 -8.13 13.30
N ARG A 179 -6.03 -7.99 11.98
CA ARG A 179 -7.13 -7.53 11.11
C ARG A 179 -8.06 -8.67 10.67
N ARG A 180 -8.89 -9.15 11.60
CA ARG A 180 -9.79 -10.31 11.38
C ARG A 180 -10.78 -10.16 10.21
N ALA A 181 -11.27 -8.95 9.95
CA ALA A 181 -12.20 -8.70 8.85
C ALA A 181 -11.51 -8.79 7.47
N GLU A 182 -10.29 -8.28 7.37
CA GLU A 182 -9.51 -8.29 6.13
C GLU A 182 -8.93 -9.67 5.84
N PHE A 183 -8.57 -10.42 6.89
CA PHE A 183 -8.19 -11.83 6.77
C PHE A 183 -9.29 -12.66 6.10
N ARG A 184 -10.55 -12.51 6.54
CA ARG A 184 -11.70 -13.21 5.91
C ARG A 184 -11.85 -12.82 4.44
N LYS A 185 -11.83 -11.52 4.14
CA LYS A 185 -11.89 -11.03 2.75
C LYS A 185 -10.76 -11.57 1.89
N LEU A 186 -9.54 -11.64 2.43
CA LEU A 186 -8.38 -12.18 1.72
C LEU A 186 -8.56 -13.67 1.41
N ALA A 187 -9.02 -14.44 2.39
CA ALA A 187 -9.33 -15.86 2.21
C ALA A 187 -10.38 -16.08 1.12
N ASP A 188 -11.43 -15.26 1.08
CA ASP A 188 -12.46 -15.31 0.04
C ASP A 188 -11.89 -15.00 -1.35
N ILE A 189 -11.09 -13.93 -1.48
CA ILE A 189 -10.44 -13.52 -2.74
C ILE A 189 -9.55 -14.64 -3.28
N VAL A 190 -8.72 -15.22 -2.40
CA VAL A 190 -7.81 -16.30 -2.76
C VAL A 190 -8.60 -17.55 -3.17
N SER A 191 -9.61 -17.94 -2.39
CA SER A 191 -10.48 -19.07 -2.69
C SER A 191 -11.18 -18.94 -4.05
N ILE A 192 -11.76 -17.78 -4.35
CA ILE A 192 -12.42 -17.49 -5.63
C ILE A 192 -11.42 -17.55 -6.79
N THR A 193 -10.21 -17.02 -6.59
CA THR A 193 -9.16 -17.04 -7.61
C THR A 193 -8.71 -18.46 -7.95
N TYR A 194 -8.48 -19.29 -6.93
CA TYR A 194 -8.11 -20.69 -7.13
C TYR A 194 -9.20 -21.48 -7.86
N LYS A 195 -10.48 -21.27 -7.51
CA LYS A 195 -11.60 -21.92 -8.21
C LYS A 195 -11.64 -21.53 -9.68
N TYR A 196 -11.56 -20.24 -9.99
CA TYR A 196 -11.57 -19.72 -11.35
C TYR A 196 -10.40 -20.27 -12.20
N ASN A 197 -9.18 -20.27 -11.65
CA ASN A 197 -8.01 -20.80 -12.36
C ASN A 197 -8.09 -22.31 -12.59
N ASN A 198 -8.73 -23.06 -11.67
CA ASN A 198 -8.94 -24.50 -11.83
C ASN A 198 -10.06 -24.81 -12.85
N GLU A 199 -11.11 -24.00 -12.91
CA GLU A 199 -12.16 -24.10 -13.93
C GLU A 199 -11.59 -23.83 -15.33
N LEU A 200 -10.78 -22.77 -15.50
CA LEU A 200 -10.11 -22.48 -16.77
C LEU A 200 -9.20 -23.63 -17.22
N LYS A 201 -8.40 -24.20 -16.30
CA LYS A 201 -7.54 -25.37 -16.60
C LYS A 201 -8.35 -26.61 -17.01
N LYS A 202 -9.57 -26.78 -16.49
CA LYS A 202 -10.50 -27.86 -16.89
C LYS A 202 -11.18 -27.61 -18.23
N SER A 203 -11.34 -26.36 -18.64
CA SER A 203 -11.96 -25.97 -19.92
C SER A 203 -11.03 -26.07 -21.13
N GLY A 204 -9.76 -26.45 -20.95
CA GLY A 204 -8.87 -26.81 -22.06
C GLY A 204 -8.54 -25.66 -23.03
N ILE A 205 -8.48 -24.42 -22.53
CA ILE A 205 -7.95 -23.26 -23.25
C ILE A 205 -6.62 -22.86 -22.64
#